data_AF-A0A7K4IFV4-F1
#
_entry.id   AF-A0A7K4IFV4-F1
#
_cell.length_a   1.000
_cell.length_b   1.000
_cell.length_c   1.000
_cell.angle_alpha   90.00
_cell.angle_beta   90.00
_cell.angle_gamma   90.00
#
_symmetry.space_group_name_H-M   'P 1'
#
loop_
_entity.id
_entity.type
_entity.pdbx_description
1 polymer ?
#
loop_
_entity_poly.entity_id
_entity_poly.type
_entity_poly.pdbx_seq_one_letter_code
_entity_poly.pdbx_strand_id
1 'polypeptide(L)'
;MKARLKVDSQWLELEKKSMAKMRQAYERWQSETLQRAKDAKDLRSLRELFYEMGDRWEWDQATGSWLSKTSEIEMVGLVLRMPGLDENKERFVIYLVMAYSKGVTSAFDHLGDKERIIIEQDLRQGSLRVWSTTGHGAMDLFPTELRGFESVNNSLQSCILVAQPGDHALRLELPKSSDEYWTLGQRLWSIVTGETSFSTRRFNLLDAEGIEEKLEFRFYRYAKAVIDLEHLWKRLQGTILGAAREAVLDRVPDHIETYNRHVLRRIEGLLHVLWFRPPYRQIDVAKRLYSQLSSESVATEMKHEVLAALDQLVRSLTDVIEKAKYIKWKSVIDRKSFGNSEAFRGLEISDMAKEAFAAALDDILKEHTLAYIGYPERATMKGKVTRVVFGLLVLPTRLMVTGIKHFRQAAARLRHDISRRLVKTSVTSPQPE
;
A
#
# COMPACT_ATOMS: atom_id res chain seq x y z
N MET A 1 -3.42 17.30 0.47
CA MET A 1 -4.59 17.06 1.38
C MET A 1 -4.10 16.53 2.73
N LYS A 2 -4.90 16.59 3.82
CA LYS A 2 -4.56 15.97 5.12
C LYS A 2 -5.61 14.92 5.50
N ALA A 3 -5.17 13.77 6.02
CA ALA A 3 -6.01 12.70 6.55
C ALA A 3 -5.65 12.38 8.00
N ARG A 4 -6.55 11.70 8.72
CA ARG A 4 -6.36 11.30 10.13
C ARG A 4 -6.07 9.82 10.23
N LEU A 5 -5.02 9.45 10.96
CA LEU A 5 -4.69 8.09 11.31
C LEU A 5 -4.80 7.87 12.82
N LYS A 6 -5.55 6.85 13.21
CA LYS A 6 -5.59 6.30 14.56
C LYS A 6 -4.46 5.28 14.71
N VAL A 7 -3.57 5.54 15.65
CA VAL A 7 -2.41 4.69 15.97
C VAL A 7 -2.53 4.24 17.41
N ASP A 8 -2.31 2.94 17.64
CA ASP A 8 -2.29 2.36 19.00
C ASP A 8 -1.17 3.00 19.85
N SER A 9 -1.50 3.47 21.05
CA SER A 9 -0.52 4.14 21.92
C SER A 9 0.58 3.22 22.42
N GLN A 10 0.31 1.92 22.62
CA GLN A 10 1.34 0.96 23.02
C GLN A 10 2.34 0.73 21.89
N TRP A 11 1.87 0.72 20.64
CA TRP A 11 2.75 0.68 19.48
C TRP A 11 3.65 1.92 19.42
N LEU A 12 3.08 3.12 19.57
CA LEU A 12 3.88 4.36 19.62
C LEU A 12 4.93 4.34 20.73
N GLU A 13 4.60 3.83 21.92
CA GLU A 13 5.57 3.71 23.02
C GLU A 13 6.67 2.68 22.73
N LEU A 14 6.38 1.61 22.01
CA LEU A 14 7.39 0.64 21.55
C LEU A 14 8.32 1.27 20.51
N GLU A 15 7.79 2.00 19.53
CA GLU A 15 8.58 2.73 18.52
C GLU A 15 9.47 3.80 19.17
N LYS A 16 8.92 4.57 20.12
CA LYS A 16 9.70 5.54 20.92
C LYS A 16 10.89 4.89 21.59
N LYS A 17 10.68 3.76 22.28
CA LYS A 17 11.75 3.04 22.97
C LYS A 17 12.78 2.48 21.98
N SER A 18 12.32 1.94 20.85
CA SER A 18 13.21 1.44 19.81
C SER A 18 14.08 2.56 19.22
N MET A 19 13.48 3.69 18.86
CA MET A 19 14.21 4.85 18.36
C MET A 19 15.16 5.44 19.39
N ALA A 20 14.77 5.51 20.65
CA ALA A 20 15.67 5.95 21.72
C ALA A 20 16.91 5.04 21.83
N LYS A 21 16.72 3.71 21.76
CA LYS A 21 17.83 2.75 21.76
C LYS A 21 18.76 2.93 20.54
N MET A 22 18.19 3.18 19.36
CA MET A 22 18.98 3.44 18.15
C MET A 22 19.72 4.78 18.22
N ARG A 23 19.10 5.84 18.75
CA ARG A 23 19.77 7.12 19.03
C ARG A 23 20.98 6.94 19.93
N GLN A 24 20.82 6.22 21.04
CA GLN A 24 21.92 5.93 21.94
C GLN A 24 23.03 5.12 21.26
N ALA A 25 22.67 4.12 20.44
CA ALA A 25 23.65 3.33 19.69
C ALA A 25 24.43 4.20 18.68
N TYR A 26 23.73 5.09 17.96
CA TYR A 26 24.34 6.03 17.03
C TYR A 26 25.24 7.05 17.74
N GLU A 27 24.77 7.68 18.83
CA GLU A 27 25.56 8.64 19.61
C GLU A 27 26.85 8.00 20.15
N ARG A 28 26.76 6.75 20.60
CA ARG A 28 27.92 5.97 21.03
C ARG A 28 28.87 5.69 19.88
N TRP A 29 28.38 5.18 18.76
CA TRP A 29 29.17 4.95 17.56
C TRP A 29 29.85 6.22 17.08
N GLN A 30 29.12 7.35 17.03
CA GLN A 30 29.64 8.64 16.60
C GLN A 30 30.76 9.12 17.54
N SER A 31 30.56 8.98 18.85
CA SER A 31 31.56 9.35 19.86
C SER A 31 32.81 8.48 19.79
N GLU A 32 32.65 7.16 19.71
CA GLU A 32 33.76 6.20 19.58
C GLU A 32 34.53 6.44 18.28
N THR A 33 33.83 6.72 17.17
CA THR A 33 34.46 6.97 15.88
C THR A 33 35.17 8.32 15.83
N LEU A 34 34.58 9.38 16.38
CA LEU A 34 35.25 10.68 16.53
C LEU A 34 36.49 10.57 17.42
N GLN A 35 36.42 9.78 18.48
CA GLN A 35 37.57 9.55 19.36
C GLN A 35 38.68 8.79 18.62
N ARG A 36 38.35 7.70 17.90
CA ARG A 36 39.31 6.98 17.07
C ARG A 36 39.93 7.85 15.97
N ALA A 37 39.16 8.77 15.38
CA ALA A 37 39.66 9.73 14.40
C ALA A 37 40.59 10.77 15.03
N LYS A 38 40.30 11.24 16.26
CA LYS A 38 41.18 12.15 17.01
C LYS A 38 42.48 11.49 17.47
N ASP A 39 42.41 10.21 17.81
CA ASP A 39 43.55 9.41 18.27
C ASP A 39 44.42 8.88 17.12
N ALA A 40 44.03 9.15 15.87
CA ALA A 40 44.81 8.78 14.70
C ALA A 40 46.13 9.57 14.67
N LYS A 41 47.24 8.84 14.68
CA LYS A 41 48.60 9.42 14.76
C LYS A 41 49.04 10.13 13.47
N ASP A 42 48.49 9.69 12.34
CA ASP A 42 48.81 10.20 11.01
C ASP A 42 47.65 9.99 10.00
N LEU A 43 47.80 10.57 8.81
CA LEU A 43 46.83 10.44 7.71
C LEU A 43 46.65 8.98 7.23
N ARG A 44 47.63 8.11 7.45
CA ARG A 44 47.55 6.69 7.09
C ARG A 44 46.61 5.95 8.03
N SER A 45 46.75 6.18 9.33
CA SER A 45 45.87 5.65 10.39
C SER A 45 44.44 6.15 10.22
N LEU A 46 44.26 7.41 9.84
CA LEU A 46 42.95 7.98 9.53
C LEU A 46 42.32 7.32 8.29
N ARG A 47 43.11 7.04 7.25
CA ARG A 47 42.65 6.34 6.04
C ARG A 47 42.27 4.88 6.32
N GLU A 48 43.03 4.18 7.16
CA GLU A 48 42.72 2.81 7.60
C GLU A 48 41.40 2.79 8.40
N LEU A 49 41.15 3.79 9.25
CA LEU A 49 39.85 3.98 9.90
C LEU A 49 38.71 4.12 8.88
N PHE A 50 38.86 4.96 7.85
CA PHE A 50 37.83 5.12 6.82
C PHE A 50 37.59 3.84 6.00
N TYR A 51 38.63 3.06 5.71
CA TYR A 51 38.48 1.77 5.02
C TYR A 51 37.81 0.71 5.90
N GLU A 52 38.11 0.65 7.20
CA GLU A 52 37.41 -0.24 8.14
C GLU A 52 35.93 0.10 8.28
N MET A 53 35.59 1.39 8.21
CA MET A 53 34.21 1.82 8.29
C MET A 53 33.43 1.57 6.99
N GLY A 54 34.08 1.64 5.81
CA GLY A 54 33.51 1.23 4.52
C GLY A 54 32.04 1.67 4.30
N ASP A 55 31.22 0.76 3.76
CA ASP A 55 29.78 0.99 3.54
C ASP A 55 28.98 1.21 4.83
N ARG A 56 29.53 0.80 5.99
CA ARG A 56 28.91 1.02 7.31
C ARG A 56 28.89 2.49 7.70
N TRP A 57 29.90 3.27 7.32
CA TRP A 57 29.95 4.71 7.59
C TRP A 57 28.75 5.44 6.97
N GLU A 58 28.48 5.19 5.69
CA GLU A 58 27.37 5.82 4.98
C GLU A 58 26.02 5.42 5.58
N TRP A 59 25.88 4.14 5.95
CA TRP A 59 24.68 3.61 6.59
C TRP A 59 24.44 4.20 7.98
N ASP A 60 25.47 4.28 8.82
CA ASP A 60 25.40 4.84 10.17
C ASP A 60 25.14 6.36 10.13
N GLN A 61 25.77 7.09 9.20
CA GLN A 61 25.51 8.53 8.97
C GLN A 61 24.09 8.78 8.44
N ALA A 62 23.60 7.97 7.50
CA ALA A 62 22.23 8.06 7.02
C ALA A 62 21.23 7.79 8.16
N THR A 63 21.50 6.77 8.98
CA THR A 63 20.71 6.40 10.16
C THR A 63 20.74 7.50 11.23
N GLY A 64 21.87 8.16 11.46
CA GLY A 64 22.00 9.31 12.37
C GLY A 64 21.26 10.56 11.91
N SER A 65 21.43 10.94 10.64
CA SER A 65 20.67 12.04 10.02
C SER A 65 19.17 11.74 10.05
N TRP A 66 18.79 10.47 9.96
CA TRP A 66 17.42 10.02 10.09
C TRP A 66 16.89 10.18 11.51
N LEU A 67 17.55 9.56 12.50
CA LEU A 67 17.14 9.58 13.91
C LEU A 67 17.00 11.00 14.49
N SER A 68 17.76 11.95 13.97
CA SER A 68 17.79 13.35 14.45
C SER A 68 16.64 14.21 13.91
N LYS A 69 15.98 13.81 12.82
CA LYS A 69 15.01 14.66 12.10
C LYS A 69 13.58 14.13 12.08
N THR A 70 13.35 12.89 12.50
CA THR A 70 12.06 12.21 12.30
C THR A 70 11.29 11.95 13.59
N SER A 71 9.96 11.88 13.43
CA SER A 71 9.06 11.41 14.47
C SER A 71 9.01 9.88 14.53
N GLU A 72 8.37 9.32 15.56
CA GLU A 72 8.45 7.86 15.82
C GLU A 72 7.77 6.99 14.77
N ILE A 73 6.83 7.60 14.03
CA ILE A 73 6.19 7.00 12.88
C ILE A 73 6.01 8.14 11.88
N GLU A 74 6.77 8.10 10.78
CA GLU A 74 6.56 8.99 9.65
C GLU A 74 5.71 8.31 8.58
N MET A 75 4.81 9.09 7.99
CA MET A 75 3.81 8.56 7.07
C MET A 75 3.56 9.54 5.95
N VAL A 76 3.52 8.99 4.75
CA VAL A 76 3.06 9.69 3.56
C VAL A 76 2.00 8.83 2.92
N GLY A 77 0.84 9.43 2.65
CA GLY A 77 -0.18 8.74 1.88
C GLY A 77 -0.23 9.24 0.46
N LEU A 78 -0.66 8.36 -0.45
CA LEU A 78 -0.78 8.65 -1.87
C LEU A 78 -2.08 8.05 -2.41
N VAL A 79 -2.71 8.74 -3.35
CA VAL A 79 -3.97 8.30 -3.98
C VAL A 79 -3.74 7.96 -5.44
N LEU A 80 -3.70 6.66 -5.76
CA LEU A 80 -3.71 6.23 -7.15
C LEU A 80 -5.15 6.25 -7.68
N ARG A 81 -5.41 7.11 -8.66
CA ARG A 81 -6.64 7.06 -9.44
C ARG A 81 -6.55 5.92 -10.44
N MET A 82 -7.62 5.15 -10.55
CA MET A 82 -7.72 3.97 -11.40
C MET A 82 -9.13 3.90 -12.00
N PRO A 83 -9.28 3.38 -13.22
CA PRO A 83 -10.62 3.10 -13.76
C PRO A 83 -11.28 1.96 -12.99
N GLY A 84 -12.61 2.00 -12.86
CA GLY A 84 -13.39 0.85 -12.43
C GLY A 84 -13.41 -0.25 -13.49
N LEU A 85 -13.92 -1.44 -13.13
CA LEU A 85 -14.18 -2.51 -14.11
C LEU A 85 -15.37 -2.17 -15.02
N ASP A 86 -16.28 -1.32 -14.56
CA ASP A 86 -17.37 -0.76 -15.36
C ASP A 86 -17.03 0.68 -15.77
N GLU A 87 -17.46 1.09 -16.96
CA GLU A 87 -17.13 2.41 -17.55
C GLU A 87 -17.61 3.61 -16.72
N ASN A 88 -18.62 3.41 -15.87
CA ASN A 88 -19.19 4.46 -15.03
C ASN A 88 -18.61 4.47 -13.60
N LYS A 89 -17.51 3.77 -13.37
CA LYS A 89 -16.90 3.65 -12.05
C LYS A 89 -15.47 4.11 -12.08
N GLU A 90 -15.05 4.77 -11.00
CA GLU A 90 -13.65 5.09 -10.74
C GLU A 90 -13.22 4.52 -9.40
N ARG A 91 -11.94 4.22 -9.28
CA ARG A 91 -11.32 3.69 -8.08
C ARG A 91 -10.20 4.61 -7.62
N PHE A 92 -10.14 4.82 -6.32
CA PHE A 92 -9.12 5.60 -5.65
C PHE A 92 -8.45 4.68 -4.64
N VAL A 93 -7.24 4.24 -4.96
CA VAL A 93 -6.46 3.36 -4.09
C VAL A 93 -5.58 4.24 -3.22
N ILE A 94 -5.88 4.24 -1.93
CA ILE A 94 -5.18 5.06 -0.96
C ILE A 94 -4.13 4.20 -0.31
N TYR A 95 -2.87 4.45 -0.64
CA TYR A 95 -1.74 3.83 0.02
C TYR A 95 -1.28 4.69 1.17
N LEU A 96 -1.02 4.06 2.31
CA LEU A 96 -0.29 4.63 3.43
C LEU A 96 1.09 3.97 3.44
N VAL A 97 2.11 4.78 3.17
CA VAL A 97 3.51 4.37 3.25
C VAL A 97 4.00 4.79 4.62
N MET A 98 4.34 3.81 5.45
CA MET A 98 4.85 4.05 6.81
C MET A 98 6.35 3.78 6.86
N ALA A 99 7.06 4.62 7.60
CA ALA A 99 8.46 4.40 7.96
C ALA A 99 8.57 4.36 9.49
N TYR A 100 8.95 3.19 10.02
CA TYR A 100 9.09 2.92 11.44
C TYR A 100 10.17 1.85 11.71
N SER A 101 10.56 1.70 12.98
CA SER A 101 11.65 0.83 13.39
C SER A 101 11.14 -0.54 13.83
N LYS A 102 11.59 -1.63 13.19
CA LYS A 102 11.40 -2.96 13.80
C LYS A 102 12.33 -3.08 15.00
N GLY A 103 11.80 -2.80 16.20
CA GLY A 103 12.56 -2.79 17.46
C GLY A 103 13.27 -4.08 17.88
N VAL A 104 13.24 -5.14 17.06
CA VAL A 104 13.94 -6.42 17.30
C VAL A 104 15.20 -6.55 16.44
N THR A 105 15.24 -5.97 15.23
CA THR A 105 16.35 -6.18 14.28
C THR A 105 17.36 -5.04 14.26
N SER A 106 17.11 -3.92 14.96
CA SER A 106 18.00 -2.75 14.96
C SER A 106 18.37 -2.27 13.55
N ALA A 107 17.49 -2.57 12.58
CA ALA A 107 17.62 -2.25 11.18
C ALA A 107 16.30 -1.67 10.69
N PHE A 108 16.37 -0.61 9.88
CA PHE A 108 15.22 -0.10 9.12
C PHE A 108 14.88 -1.08 8.00
N ASP A 109 14.20 -2.16 8.36
CA ASP A 109 13.83 -3.23 7.44
C ASP A 109 12.47 -2.96 6.74
N HIS A 110 11.78 -1.87 7.11
CA HIS A 110 10.44 -1.49 6.62
C HIS A 110 10.34 -0.05 6.14
N LEU A 111 11.32 0.40 5.36
CA LEU A 111 11.09 1.53 4.47
C LEU A 111 10.02 1.12 3.45
N GLY A 112 8.77 1.49 3.72
CA GLY A 112 7.68 1.29 2.77
C GLY A 112 6.85 0.03 2.98
N ASP A 113 6.49 -0.27 4.24
CA ASP A 113 5.24 -1.00 4.47
C ASP A 113 4.10 -0.18 3.86
N LYS A 114 3.38 -0.81 2.93
CA LYS A 114 2.42 -0.18 2.02
C LYS A 114 1.03 -0.73 2.31
N GLU A 115 0.32 -0.08 3.21
CA GLU A 115 -1.06 -0.44 3.49
C GLU A 115 -2.01 0.27 2.56
N ARG A 116 -3.13 -0.36 2.19
CA ARG A 116 -4.08 0.31 1.30
C ARG A 116 -5.53 0.04 1.63
N ILE A 117 -6.35 0.99 1.21
CA ILE A 117 -7.80 0.82 1.04
C ILE A 117 -8.16 1.19 -0.39
N ILE A 118 -9.29 0.66 -0.87
CA ILE A 118 -9.79 0.95 -2.21
C ILE A 118 -11.15 1.61 -2.03
N ILE A 119 -11.32 2.84 -2.53
CA ILE A 119 -12.61 3.50 -2.60
C ILE A 119 -13.07 3.48 -4.06
N GLU A 120 -14.21 2.87 -4.34
CA GLU A 120 -14.89 2.95 -5.64
C GLU A 120 -16.00 3.98 -5.58
N GLN A 121 -16.07 4.81 -6.61
CA GLN A 121 -17.09 5.79 -6.85
C GLN A 121 -17.89 5.40 -8.09
N ASP A 122 -19.21 5.29 -7.93
CA ASP A 122 -20.13 5.23 -9.05
C ASP A 122 -20.42 6.65 -9.54
N LEU A 123 -19.99 6.96 -10.76
CA LEU A 123 -20.13 8.30 -11.35
C LEU A 123 -21.57 8.65 -11.71
N ARG A 124 -22.46 7.66 -11.89
CA ARG A 124 -23.88 7.89 -12.21
C ARG A 124 -24.70 8.10 -10.95
N GLN A 125 -24.47 7.27 -9.93
CA GLN A 125 -25.26 7.28 -8.71
C GLN A 125 -24.64 8.14 -7.61
N GLY A 126 -23.39 8.60 -7.77
CA GLY A 126 -22.62 9.28 -6.73
C GLY A 126 -22.31 8.39 -5.52
N SER A 127 -22.57 7.08 -5.61
CA SER A 127 -22.39 6.16 -4.49
C SER A 127 -20.92 5.83 -4.29
N LEU A 128 -20.51 5.72 -3.03
CA LEU A 128 -19.15 5.42 -2.63
C LEU A 128 -19.10 4.10 -1.88
N ARG A 129 -18.11 3.27 -2.18
CA ARG A 129 -17.87 1.97 -1.54
C ARG A 129 -16.40 1.83 -1.19
N VAL A 130 -16.09 1.29 -0.02
CA VAL A 130 -14.71 1.07 0.42
C VAL A 130 -14.42 -0.39 0.72
N TRP A 131 -13.34 -0.92 0.15
CA TRP A 131 -12.70 -2.14 0.62
C TRP A 131 -11.54 -1.74 1.54
N SER A 132 -11.65 -2.14 2.81
CA SER A 132 -10.53 -2.04 3.74
C SER A 132 -9.65 -3.29 3.66
N THR A 133 -8.41 -3.20 4.12
CA THR A 133 -7.54 -4.37 4.28
C THR A 133 -7.73 -5.00 5.66
N THR A 134 -7.90 -6.31 5.63
CA THR A 134 -7.76 -7.25 6.76
C THR A 134 -6.38 -7.89 6.68
N GLY A 135 -5.94 -8.49 7.78
CA GLY A 135 -4.60 -9.05 7.98
C GLY A 135 -3.86 -9.56 6.74
N HIS A 136 -2.55 -9.32 6.67
CA HIS A 136 -1.66 -9.66 5.57
C HIS A 136 -2.06 -9.02 4.21
N GLY A 137 -2.65 -7.82 4.23
CA GLY A 137 -3.03 -7.08 3.02
C GLY A 137 -4.19 -7.69 2.23
N ALA A 138 -4.99 -8.59 2.84
CA ALA A 138 -6.16 -9.20 2.24
C ALA A 138 -7.37 -8.25 2.30
N MET A 139 -8.02 -7.96 1.17
CA MET A 139 -9.18 -7.06 1.14
C MET A 139 -10.41 -7.70 1.82
N ASP A 140 -11.18 -6.88 2.54
CA ASP A 140 -12.49 -7.24 3.08
C ASP A 140 -13.33 -7.95 2.02
N LEU A 141 -14.08 -9.00 2.41
CA LEU A 141 -14.88 -9.78 1.48
C LEU A 141 -15.95 -8.92 0.79
N PHE A 142 -16.61 -8.05 1.56
CA PHE A 142 -17.64 -7.14 1.09
C PHE A 142 -17.21 -5.69 1.33
N PRO A 143 -17.40 -4.78 0.36
CA PRO A 143 -17.14 -3.37 0.60
C PRO A 143 -18.15 -2.80 1.60
N THR A 144 -17.71 -1.79 2.35
CA THR A 144 -18.58 -0.95 3.18
C THR A 144 -19.09 0.21 2.35
N GLU A 145 -20.39 0.50 2.42
CA GLU A 145 -20.96 1.68 1.74
C GLU A 145 -20.63 2.96 2.51
N LEU A 146 -20.20 3.99 1.79
CA LEU A 146 -19.86 5.32 2.30
C LEU A 146 -20.98 6.32 1.95
N ARG A 147 -22.21 6.03 2.39
CA ARG A 147 -23.36 6.90 2.16
C ARG A 147 -23.17 8.24 2.89
N GLY A 148 -23.56 9.34 2.23
CA GLY A 148 -23.56 10.69 2.82
C GLY A 148 -22.23 11.46 2.74
N PHE A 149 -21.16 10.90 2.19
CA PHE A 149 -19.90 11.64 2.02
C PHE A 149 -19.78 12.36 0.68
N GLU A 150 -20.56 12.00 -0.34
CA GLU A 150 -20.61 12.59 -1.71
C GLU A 150 -19.32 12.54 -2.54
N SER A 151 -18.14 12.60 -1.92
CA SER A 151 -16.83 12.53 -2.57
C SER A 151 -15.78 11.78 -1.74
N VAL A 152 -14.72 11.31 -2.41
CA VAL A 152 -13.56 10.67 -1.78
C VAL A 152 -12.83 11.61 -0.82
N ASN A 153 -12.71 12.89 -1.18
CA ASN A 153 -12.06 13.88 -0.33
C ASN A 153 -12.83 14.07 0.98
N ASN A 154 -14.15 14.25 0.89
CA ASN A 154 -15.03 14.41 2.06
C ASN A 154 -15.00 13.17 2.96
N SER A 155 -14.98 11.97 2.39
CA SER A 155 -14.90 10.73 3.18
C SER A 155 -13.57 10.65 3.94
N LEU A 156 -12.44 11.02 3.34
CA LEU A 156 -11.13 11.00 4.00
C LEU A 156 -10.93 12.09 5.05
N GLN A 157 -11.56 13.25 4.87
CA GLN A 157 -11.55 14.31 5.89
C GLN A 157 -12.43 13.94 7.09
N SER A 158 -13.58 13.32 6.84
CA SER A 158 -14.60 13.04 7.86
C SER A 158 -14.36 11.72 8.61
N CYS A 159 -13.75 10.74 7.97
CA CYS A 159 -13.41 9.45 8.57
C CYS A 159 -12.01 9.45 9.19
N ILE A 160 -11.68 8.36 9.89
CA ILE A 160 -10.36 8.13 10.47
C ILE A 160 -9.82 6.82 9.89
N LEU A 161 -8.61 6.86 9.34
CA LEU A 161 -7.90 5.64 8.96
C LEU A 161 -7.36 4.96 10.22
N VAL A 162 -7.39 3.64 10.26
CA VAL A 162 -6.89 2.85 11.37
C VAL A 162 -5.85 1.89 10.82
N ALA A 163 -4.58 2.17 11.11
CA ALA A 163 -3.49 1.24 10.84
C ALA A 163 -3.34 0.30 12.03
N GLN A 164 -3.10 -0.97 11.75
CA GLN A 164 -2.87 -1.97 12.78
C GLN A 164 -1.45 -2.55 12.64
N PRO A 165 -0.61 -2.44 13.68
CA PRO A 165 0.78 -2.85 13.62
C PRO A 165 0.92 -4.35 13.35
N GLY A 166 1.88 -4.69 12.48
CA GLY A 166 2.33 -6.07 12.23
C GLY A 166 1.38 -6.95 11.43
N ASP A 167 0.19 -6.48 11.07
CA ASP A 167 -0.82 -7.29 10.36
C ASP A 167 -1.14 -6.75 8.96
N HIS A 168 -0.39 -5.77 8.43
CA HIS A 168 -0.67 -5.18 7.13
C HIS A 168 -2.16 -4.89 6.87
N ALA A 169 -2.78 -4.16 7.80
CA ALA A 169 -4.20 -3.85 7.77
C ALA A 169 -4.44 -2.36 7.98
N LEU A 170 -5.18 -1.77 7.03
CA LEU A 170 -5.65 -0.39 7.04
C LEU A 170 -7.16 -0.39 6.81
N ARG A 171 -7.88 0.22 7.75
CA ARG A 171 -9.35 0.31 7.70
C ARG A 171 -9.81 1.76 7.78
N LEU A 172 -10.96 2.04 7.18
CA LEU A 172 -11.65 3.32 7.33
C LEU A 172 -12.70 3.21 8.44
N GLU A 173 -12.51 3.93 9.55
CA GLU A 173 -13.45 4.06 10.65
C GLU A 173 -14.38 5.25 10.39
N LEU A 174 -15.68 4.99 10.34
CA LEU A 174 -16.72 6.01 10.14
C LEU A 174 -16.97 6.81 11.44
N PRO A 175 -17.35 8.10 11.34
CA PRO A 175 -17.66 8.91 12.51
C PRO A 175 -18.84 8.35 13.32
N LYS A 176 -18.69 8.34 14.66
CA LYS A 176 -19.69 7.74 15.59
C LYS A 176 -21.09 8.35 15.50
N SER A 177 -21.23 9.60 15.04
CA SER A 177 -22.50 10.33 14.94
C SER A 177 -23.37 9.93 13.74
N SER A 178 -22.93 8.99 12.89
CA SER A 178 -23.80 8.38 11.89
C SER A 178 -24.62 7.25 12.55
N ASP A 179 -25.53 7.62 13.45
CA ASP A 179 -26.34 6.66 14.23
C ASP A 179 -27.21 5.75 13.35
N GLU A 180 -27.46 6.13 12.09
CA GLU A 180 -28.30 5.35 11.18
C GLU A 180 -27.66 4.04 10.68
N TYR A 181 -26.34 3.85 10.74
CA TYR A 181 -25.68 2.77 9.97
C TYR A 181 -24.52 2.06 10.68
N TRP A 182 -24.61 1.87 12.00
CA TRP A 182 -23.62 1.08 12.73
C TRP A 182 -23.89 -0.43 12.60
N THR A 183 -23.31 -1.07 11.59
CA THR A 183 -23.41 -2.53 11.43
C THR A 183 -22.75 -3.27 12.62
N LEU A 184 -23.25 -4.45 12.98
CA LEU A 184 -22.67 -5.27 14.06
C LEU A 184 -21.17 -5.51 13.85
N GLY A 185 -20.74 -5.71 12.60
CA GLY A 185 -19.33 -5.85 12.24
C GLY A 185 -18.49 -4.62 12.59
N GLN A 186 -18.99 -3.40 12.32
CA GLN A 186 -18.30 -2.17 12.72
C GLN A 186 -18.25 -1.99 14.23
N ARG A 187 -19.28 -2.40 15.00
CA ARG A 187 -19.25 -2.40 16.48
C ARG A 187 -18.20 -3.38 17.01
N LEU A 188 -18.13 -4.57 16.46
CA LEU A 188 -17.13 -5.56 16.86
C LEU A 188 -15.71 -5.10 16.51
N TRP A 189 -15.54 -4.46 15.35
CA TRP A 189 -14.26 -3.87 14.97
C TRP A 189 -13.87 -2.66 15.83
N SER A 190 -14.82 -1.82 16.26
CA SER A 190 -14.52 -0.73 17.19
C SER A 190 -14.06 -1.26 18.55
N ILE A 191 -14.63 -2.39 19.01
CA ILE A 191 -14.17 -3.10 20.22
C ILE A 191 -12.74 -3.65 20.02
N VAL A 192 -12.46 -4.28 18.87
CA VAL A 192 -11.14 -4.85 18.56
C VAL A 192 -10.06 -3.79 18.40
N THR A 193 -10.39 -2.66 17.77
CA THR A 193 -9.46 -1.55 17.53
C THR A 193 -9.19 -0.71 18.77
N GLY A 194 -9.89 -0.98 19.88
CA GLY A 194 -9.66 -0.40 21.19
C GLY A 194 -10.22 1.02 21.34
N GLU A 195 -10.98 1.25 22.42
CA GLU A 195 -11.44 2.58 22.82
C GLU A 195 -10.52 3.27 23.84
N THR A 196 -9.51 2.59 24.41
CA THR A 196 -8.92 3.04 25.68
C THR A 196 -7.57 3.75 25.58
N SER A 197 -6.76 3.55 24.53
CA SER A 197 -5.51 4.31 24.34
C SER A 197 -5.04 4.36 22.87
N PHE A 198 -5.39 5.43 22.17
CA PHE A 198 -4.92 5.70 20.82
C PHE A 198 -4.50 7.16 20.67
N SER A 199 -3.57 7.42 19.75
CA SER A 199 -3.22 8.77 19.31
C SER A 199 -3.73 8.96 17.88
N THR A 200 -4.42 10.07 17.64
CA THR A 200 -4.78 10.48 16.28
C THR A 200 -3.67 11.36 15.72
N ARG A 201 -2.98 10.92 14.67
CA ARG A 201 -2.01 11.73 13.93
C ARG A 201 -2.63 12.21 12.63
N ARG A 202 -2.39 13.48 12.29
CA ARG A 202 -2.68 13.99 10.95
C ARG A 202 -1.47 13.72 10.06
N PHE A 203 -1.71 13.31 8.83
CA PHE A 203 -0.65 13.09 7.86
C PHE A 203 -1.04 13.65 6.50
N ASN A 204 -0.03 13.94 5.68
CA ASN A 204 -0.21 14.51 4.36
C ASN A 204 -0.52 13.39 3.35
N LEU A 205 -1.54 13.64 2.53
CA LEU A 205 -1.92 12.81 1.40
C LEU A 205 -1.63 13.56 0.11
N LEU A 206 -0.83 12.94 -0.76
CA LEU A 206 -0.70 13.35 -2.15
C LEU A 206 -1.90 12.82 -2.92
N ASP A 207 -2.70 13.74 -3.46
CA ASP A 207 -3.90 13.42 -4.22
C ASP A 207 -3.57 12.90 -5.63
N ALA A 208 -4.61 12.46 -6.33
CA ALA A 208 -4.48 11.92 -7.68
C ALA A 208 -3.87 12.95 -8.65
N GLU A 209 -4.26 14.22 -8.54
CA GLU A 209 -3.73 15.31 -9.38
C GLU A 209 -2.22 15.51 -9.15
N GLY A 210 -1.78 15.54 -7.89
CA GLY A 210 -0.36 15.62 -7.55
C GLY A 210 0.46 14.45 -8.10
N ILE A 211 -0.12 13.26 -8.18
CA ILE A 211 0.55 12.08 -8.75
C ILE A 211 0.54 12.10 -10.28
N GLU A 212 -0.61 12.31 -10.91
CA GLU A 212 -0.75 12.15 -12.36
C GLU A 212 -0.29 13.37 -13.16
N GLU A 213 -0.46 14.57 -12.62
CA GLU A 213 -0.16 15.82 -13.32
C GLU A 213 1.20 16.38 -12.91
N LYS A 214 1.47 16.51 -11.60
CA LYS A 214 2.71 17.14 -11.11
C LYS A 214 3.90 16.20 -11.12
N LEU A 215 3.68 14.93 -10.76
CA LEU A 215 4.70 13.89 -10.86
C LEU A 215 4.66 13.14 -12.19
N GLU A 216 3.68 13.42 -13.06
CA GLU A 216 3.46 12.75 -14.35
C GLU A 216 3.40 11.21 -14.24
N PHE A 217 3.06 10.67 -13.06
CA PHE A 217 2.97 9.24 -12.82
C PHE A 217 1.56 8.74 -13.20
N ARG A 218 1.35 8.51 -14.50
CA ARG A 218 0.03 8.25 -15.11
C ARG A 218 -0.43 6.79 -14.96
N PHE A 219 -0.60 6.33 -13.71
CA PHE A 219 -1.01 4.95 -13.44
C PHE A 219 -2.42 4.63 -13.97
N TYR A 220 -3.36 5.58 -13.95
CA TYR A 220 -4.70 5.40 -14.53
C TYR A 220 -4.64 4.97 -15.99
N ARG A 221 -3.76 5.59 -16.79
CA ARG A 221 -3.63 5.30 -18.23
C ARG A 221 -3.20 3.86 -18.49
N TYR A 222 -2.26 3.35 -17.68
CA TYR A 222 -1.84 1.95 -17.75
C TYR A 222 -2.98 1.01 -17.36
N ALA A 223 -3.63 1.23 -16.21
CA ALA A 223 -4.74 0.39 -15.75
C ALA A 223 -5.90 0.38 -16.76
N LYS A 224 -6.20 1.54 -17.36
CA LYS A 224 -7.19 1.68 -18.42
C LYS A 224 -6.83 0.87 -19.66
N ALA A 225 -5.58 0.91 -20.11
CA ALA A 225 -5.15 0.13 -21.27
C ALA A 225 -5.30 -1.39 -21.05
N VAL A 226 -5.09 -1.88 -19.82
CA VAL A 226 -5.33 -3.29 -19.48
C VAL A 226 -6.82 -3.65 -19.54
N ILE A 227 -7.69 -2.80 -18.99
CA ILE A 227 -9.15 -3.01 -18.99
C ILE A 227 -9.72 -2.90 -20.39
N ASP A 228 -9.31 -1.90 -21.16
CA ASP A 228 -9.71 -1.70 -22.56
C ASP A 228 -9.34 -2.92 -23.41
N LEU A 229 -8.13 -3.49 -23.21
CA LEU A 229 -7.72 -4.72 -23.89
C LEU A 229 -8.60 -5.92 -23.51
N GLU A 230 -9.00 -6.03 -22.24
CA GLU A 230 -9.90 -7.10 -21.80
C GLU A 230 -11.30 -6.95 -22.41
N HIS A 231 -11.85 -5.73 -22.43
CA HIS A 231 -13.15 -5.45 -23.04
C HIS A 231 -13.12 -5.75 -24.53
N LEU A 232 -12.06 -5.34 -25.23
CA LEU A 232 -11.82 -5.67 -26.63
C LEU A 232 -11.79 -7.20 -26.84
N TRP A 233 -11.00 -7.92 -26.04
CA TRP A 233 -10.90 -9.37 -26.13
C TRP A 233 -12.25 -10.07 -25.95
N LYS A 234 -13.05 -9.68 -24.94
CA LYS A 234 -14.40 -10.22 -24.70
C LYS A 234 -15.34 -9.95 -25.87
N ARG A 235 -15.31 -8.72 -26.42
CA ARG A 235 -16.13 -8.35 -27.58
C ARG A 235 -15.78 -9.23 -28.78
N LEU A 236 -14.50 -9.31 -29.12
CA LEU A 236 -14.04 -10.08 -30.28
C LEU A 236 -14.30 -11.59 -30.12
N GLN A 237 -14.18 -12.13 -28.90
CA GLN A 237 -14.54 -13.52 -28.62
C GLN A 237 -16.04 -13.78 -28.81
N GLY A 238 -16.89 -12.86 -28.33
CA GLY A 238 -18.34 -12.91 -28.53
C GLY A 238 -18.73 -12.86 -30.00
N THR A 239 -18.06 -12.01 -30.79
CA THR A 239 -18.27 -11.92 -32.25
C THR A 239 -17.86 -13.19 -32.97
N ILE A 240 -16.75 -13.86 -32.60
CA ILE A 240 -16.39 -15.16 -33.21
C ILE A 240 -17.42 -16.25 -32.88
N LEU A 241 -17.91 -16.31 -31.63
CA LEU A 241 -18.93 -17.29 -31.24
C LEU A 241 -20.28 -17.03 -31.92
N GLY A 242 -20.63 -15.75 -32.13
CA GLY A 242 -21.80 -15.33 -32.90
C GLY A 242 -21.67 -15.63 -34.39
N ALA A 243 -20.52 -15.28 -34.99
CA ALA A 243 -20.21 -15.59 -36.38
C ALA A 243 -20.13 -17.09 -36.64
N ALA A 244 -19.62 -17.91 -35.72
CA ALA A 244 -19.65 -19.37 -35.84
C ALA A 244 -21.08 -19.95 -35.77
N ARG A 245 -22.03 -19.24 -35.13
CA ARG A 245 -23.46 -19.56 -35.18
C ARG A 245 -24.14 -19.08 -36.47
N GLU A 246 -23.67 -17.96 -37.04
CA GLU A 246 -24.17 -17.38 -38.30
C GLU A 246 -23.45 -17.92 -39.55
N ALA A 247 -22.33 -18.63 -39.41
CA ALA A 247 -21.55 -19.27 -40.49
C ALA A 247 -22.30 -20.40 -41.24
N VAL A 248 -23.56 -20.64 -40.88
CA VAL A 248 -24.51 -21.36 -41.73
C VAL A 248 -24.87 -20.52 -42.98
N LEU A 249 -24.60 -19.21 -42.98
CA LEU A 249 -25.02 -18.28 -44.05
C LEU A 249 -23.89 -17.55 -44.79
N ASP A 250 -22.66 -17.45 -44.28
CA ASP A 250 -21.52 -16.85 -45.04
C ASP A 250 -20.15 -17.48 -44.74
N ARG A 251 -19.36 -17.69 -45.81
CA ARG A 251 -18.07 -18.41 -45.80
C ARG A 251 -16.89 -17.52 -45.40
N VAL A 252 -16.62 -17.38 -44.09
CA VAL A 252 -15.30 -16.94 -43.64
C VAL A 252 -14.28 -18.05 -43.93
N PRO A 253 -13.12 -17.78 -44.56
CA PRO A 253 -12.11 -18.81 -44.80
C PRO A 253 -11.55 -19.42 -43.50
N ASP A 254 -11.47 -20.74 -43.41
CA ASP A 254 -11.00 -21.49 -42.23
C ASP A 254 -9.65 -21.03 -41.68
N HIS A 255 -8.74 -20.60 -42.57
CA HIS A 255 -7.41 -20.12 -42.19
C HIS A 255 -7.46 -18.78 -41.43
N ILE A 256 -8.43 -17.91 -41.76
CA ILE A 256 -8.66 -16.63 -41.06
C ILE A 256 -9.28 -16.89 -39.70
N GLU A 257 -10.26 -17.80 -39.62
CA GLU A 257 -10.90 -18.17 -38.36
C GLU A 257 -9.90 -18.80 -37.39
N THR A 258 -9.09 -19.74 -37.88
CA THR A 258 -8.04 -20.40 -37.11
C THR A 258 -7.02 -19.38 -36.59
N TYR A 259 -6.57 -18.47 -37.47
CA TYR A 259 -5.67 -17.37 -37.09
C TYR A 259 -6.27 -16.50 -35.98
N ASN A 260 -7.51 -16.02 -36.15
CA ASN A 260 -8.19 -15.17 -35.18
C ASN A 260 -8.34 -15.87 -33.81
N ARG A 261 -8.70 -17.17 -33.79
CA ARG A 261 -8.74 -17.96 -32.54
C ARG A 261 -7.37 -18.03 -31.86
N HIS A 262 -6.29 -18.22 -32.61
CA HIS A 262 -4.93 -18.22 -32.07
C HIS A 262 -4.52 -16.86 -31.50
N VAL A 263 -4.85 -15.76 -32.18
CA VAL A 263 -4.59 -14.40 -31.69
C VAL A 263 -5.34 -14.15 -30.38
N LEU A 264 -6.64 -14.45 -30.31
CA LEU A 264 -7.41 -14.26 -29.07
C LEU A 264 -6.87 -15.08 -27.90
N ARG A 265 -6.41 -16.31 -28.14
CA ARG A 265 -5.79 -17.14 -27.09
C ARG A 265 -4.46 -16.56 -26.59
N ARG A 266 -3.67 -15.93 -27.46
CA ARG A 266 -2.45 -15.21 -27.06
C ARG A 266 -2.78 -13.97 -26.24
N ILE A 267 -3.83 -13.24 -26.59
CA ILE A 267 -4.33 -12.09 -25.82
C ILE A 267 -4.86 -12.53 -24.46
N GLU A 268 -5.60 -13.63 -24.37
CA GLU A 268 -6.01 -14.23 -23.09
C GLU A 268 -4.80 -14.54 -22.19
N GLY A 269 -3.75 -15.15 -22.76
CA GLY A 269 -2.50 -15.42 -22.05
C GLY A 269 -1.80 -14.14 -21.57
N LEU A 270 -1.80 -13.08 -22.39
CA LEU A 270 -1.29 -11.76 -21.99
C LEU A 270 -2.13 -11.16 -20.86
N LEU A 271 -3.46 -11.18 -20.96
CA LEU A 271 -4.36 -10.67 -19.90
C LEU A 271 -4.10 -11.37 -18.57
N HIS A 272 -3.86 -12.67 -18.58
CA HIS A 272 -3.44 -13.39 -17.37
C HIS A 272 -2.14 -12.82 -16.79
N VAL A 273 -1.14 -12.53 -17.62
CA VAL A 273 0.10 -11.88 -17.17
C VAL A 273 -0.14 -10.48 -16.62
N LEU A 274 -0.96 -9.67 -17.28
CA LEU A 274 -1.25 -8.28 -16.89
C LEU A 274 -2.00 -8.20 -15.54
N TRP A 275 -2.93 -9.12 -15.29
CA TRP A 275 -3.67 -9.16 -14.03
C TRP A 275 -2.86 -9.72 -12.87
N PHE A 276 -1.97 -10.71 -13.13
CA PHE A 276 -1.37 -11.55 -12.09
C PHE A 276 0.14 -11.49 -11.97
N ARG A 277 0.83 -10.67 -12.77
CA ARG A 277 2.25 -10.35 -12.56
C ARG A 277 2.43 -8.85 -12.28
N PRO A 278 3.49 -8.46 -11.57
CA PRO A 278 3.79 -7.05 -11.37
C PRO A 278 4.12 -6.33 -12.70
N PRO A 279 3.76 -5.05 -12.87
CA PRO A 279 4.02 -4.26 -14.09
C PRO A 279 5.41 -4.42 -14.70
N TYR A 280 6.47 -4.42 -13.89
CA TYR A 280 7.84 -4.63 -14.39
C TYR A 280 8.05 -5.97 -15.12
N ARG A 281 7.31 -7.01 -14.74
CA ARG A 281 7.40 -8.36 -15.35
C ARG A 281 6.44 -8.53 -16.53
N GLN A 282 5.61 -7.53 -16.82
CA GLN A 282 4.64 -7.57 -17.91
C GLN A 282 5.22 -7.01 -19.22
N ILE A 283 6.10 -6.00 -19.12
CA ILE A 283 6.49 -5.19 -20.29
C ILE A 283 7.13 -5.99 -21.42
N ASP A 284 8.02 -6.93 -21.10
CA ASP A 284 8.69 -7.76 -22.11
C ASP A 284 7.73 -8.74 -22.78
N VAL A 285 6.71 -9.19 -22.05
CA VAL A 285 5.68 -10.07 -22.61
C VAL A 285 4.78 -9.28 -23.57
N ALA A 286 4.35 -8.09 -23.17
CA ALA A 286 3.54 -7.20 -24.01
C ALA A 286 4.29 -6.77 -25.28
N LYS A 287 5.56 -6.33 -25.16
CA LYS A 287 6.42 -5.94 -26.29
C LYS A 287 6.65 -7.08 -27.27
N ARG A 288 6.92 -8.29 -26.77
CA ARG A 288 7.10 -9.48 -27.62
C ARG A 288 5.83 -9.82 -28.37
N LEU A 289 4.67 -9.83 -27.70
CA LEU A 289 3.41 -10.13 -28.38
C LEU A 289 3.08 -9.08 -29.45
N TYR A 290 3.25 -7.80 -29.14
CA TYR A 290 3.08 -6.71 -30.11
C TYR A 290 3.96 -6.90 -31.34
N SER A 291 5.27 -7.14 -31.13
CA SER A 291 6.24 -7.29 -32.23
C SER A 291 5.97 -8.53 -33.09
N GLN A 292 5.54 -9.64 -32.46
CA GLN A 292 5.17 -10.84 -33.20
C GLN A 292 3.94 -10.58 -34.07
N LEU A 293 2.86 -10.05 -33.49
CA LEU A 293 1.64 -9.76 -34.23
C LEU A 293 1.87 -8.72 -35.34
N SER A 294 2.68 -7.69 -35.10
CA SER A 294 2.95 -6.68 -36.13
C SER A 294 3.75 -7.22 -37.32
N SER A 295 4.59 -8.24 -37.10
CA SER A 295 5.40 -8.88 -38.15
C SER A 295 4.64 -9.92 -39.00
N GLU A 296 3.49 -10.42 -38.52
CA GLU A 296 2.71 -11.42 -39.24
C GLU A 296 2.08 -10.82 -40.52
N SER A 297 1.98 -11.59 -41.61
CA SER A 297 1.49 -11.08 -42.91
C SER A 297 -0.03 -11.03 -43.04
N VAL A 298 -0.76 -11.76 -42.20
CA VAL A 298 -2.23 -11.83 -42.25
C VAL A 298 -2.80 -10.49 -41.78
N ALA A 299 -3.55 -9.79 -42.64
CA ALA A 299 -4.20 -8.53 -42.32
C ALA A 299 -5.70 -8.78 -42.07
N THR A 300 -6.11 -8.79 -40.80
CA THR A 300 -7.53 -8.84 -40.39
C THR A 300 -7.90 -7.57 -39.62
N GLU A 301 -9.17 -7.18 -39.68
CA GLU A 301 -9.69 -6.06 -38.88
C GLU A 301 -9.47 -6.29 -37.37
N MET A 302 -9.74 -7.52 -36.91
CA MET A 302 -9.42 -7.99 -35.56
C MET A 302 -7.97 -7.69 -35.17
N LYS A 303 -7.01 -8.05 -36.05
CA LYS A 303 -5.60 -7.83 -35.79
C LYS A 303 -5.29 -6.34 -35.69
N HIS A 304 -5.88 -5.50 -36.53
CA HIS A 304 -5.68 -4.06 -36.49
C HIS A 304 -6.15 -3.45 -35.16
N GLU A 305 -7.36 -3.81 -34.71
CA GLU A 305 -7.89 -3.36 -33.41
C GLU A 305 -7.03 -3.84 -32.24
N VAL A 306 -6.61 -5.11 -32.25
CA VAL A 306 -5.75 -5.69 -31.22
C VAL A 306 -4.38 -5.01 -31.20
N LEU A 307 -3.78 -4.74 -32.37
CA LEU A 307 -2.49 -4.05 -32.45
C LEU A 307 -2.56 -2.62 -31.90
N ALA A 308 -3.65 -1.90 -32.17
CA ALA A 308 -3.86 -0.56 -31.61
C ALA A 308 -3.95 -0.59 -30.07
N ALA A 309 -4.73 -1.52 -29.52
CA ALA A 309 -4.81 -1.70 -28.07
C ALA A 309 -3.48 -2.12 -27.43
N LEU A 310 -2.72 -3.01 -28.09
CA LEU A 310 -1.40 -3.44 -27.63
C LEU A 310 -0.37 -2.31 -27.69
N ASP A 311 -0.38 -1.46 -28.71
CA ASP A 311 0.50 -0.28 -28.78
C ASP A 311 0.23 0.67 -27.62
N GLN A 312 -1.05 0.98 -27.35
CA GLN A 312 -1.44 1.81 -26.21
C GLN A 312 -1.00 1.20 -24.87
N LEU A 313 -1.18 -0.12 -24.70
CA LEU A 313 -0.72 -0.85 -23.51
C LEU A 313 0.80 -0.76 -23.34
N VAL A 314 1.58 -1.07 -24.40
CA VAL A 314 3.04 -1.04 -24.34
C VAL A 314 3.56 0.36 -24.02
N ARG A 315 2.98 1.40 -24.63
CA ARG A 315 3.35 2.80 -24.36
C ARG A 315 3.04 3.19 -22.92
N SER A 316 1.81 2.96 -22.46
CA SER A 316 1.38 3.32 -21.10
C SER A 316 2.16 2.56 -20.01
N LEU A 317 2.44 1.27 -20.23
CA LEU A 317 3.23 0.46 -19.31
C LEU A 317 4.71 0.89 -19.31
N THR A 318 5.28 1.24 -20.46
CA THR A 318 6.65 1.78 -20.52
C THR A 318 6.74 3.11 -19.80
N ASP A 319 5.80 4.02 -20.07
CA ASP A 319 5.73 5.36 -19.48
C ASP A 319 5.70 5.31 -17.95
N VAL A 320 4.79 4.52 -17.37
CA VAL A 320 4.65 4.42 -15.91
C VAL A 320 5.88 3.79 -15.24
N ILE A 321 6.51 2.78 -15.87
CA ILE A 321 7.72 2.13 -15.36
C ILE A 321 8.91 3.08 -15.41
N GLU A 322 9.16 3.72 -16.55
CA GLU A 322 10.29 4.65 -16.69
C GLU A 322 10.10 5.87 -15.78
N LYS A 323 8.86 6.34 -15.60
CA LYS A 323 8.58 7.43 -14.67
C LYS A 323 8.84 7.05 -13.22
N ALA A 324 8.47 5.84 -12.78
CA ALA A 324 8.82 5.36 -11.44
C ALA A 324 10.33 5.30 -11.22
N LYS A 325 11.08 4.74 -12.19
CA LYS A 325 12.55 4.72 -12.13
C LYS A 325 13.13 6.12 -12.04
N TYR A 326 12.64 7.04 -12.85
CA TYR A 326 13.09 8.43 -12.86
C TYR A 326 12.81 9.14 -11.53
N ILE A 327 11.61 8.97 -10.96
CA ILE A 327 11.25 9.55 -9.66
C ILE A 327 12.18 9.02 -8.56
N LYS A 328 12.42 7.71 -8.52
CA LYS A 328 13.34 7.06 -7.56
C LYS A 328 14.79 7.49 -7.76
N TRP A 329 15.25 7.60 -9.00
CA TRP A 329 16.59 8.08 -9.30
C TRP A 329 16.76 9.55 -8.88
N LYS A 330 15.79 10.39 -9.21
CA LYS A 330 15.79 11.83 -8.88
C LYS A 330 15.75 12.04 -7.37
N SER A 331 15.00 11.22 -6.63
CA SER A 331 14.96 11.30 -5.17
C SER A 331 16.30 10.99 -4.50
N VAL A 332 17.19 10.24 -5.16
CA VAL A 332 18.51 9.90 -4.60
C VAL A 332 19.59 10.88 -5.06
N ILE A 333 19.64 11.19 -6.36
CA ILE A 333 20.72 11.98 -6.97
C ILE A 333 20.51 13.49 -6.81
N ASP A 334 19.27 13.97 -6.90
CA ASP A 334 18.94 15.40 -6.79
C ASP A 334 17.87 15.62 -5.72
N ARG A 335 18.23 15.25 -4.48
CA ARG A 335 17.37 15.35 -3.28
C ARG A 335 16.76 16.73 -3.11
N LYS A 336 17.53 17.80 -3.36
CA LYS A 336 17.07 19.18 -3.19
C LYS A 336 15.99 19.55 -4.22
N SER A 337 16.20 19.27 -5.50
CA SER A 337 15.20 19.53 -6.54
C SER A 337 13.96 18.67 -6.37
N PHE A 338 14.14 17.38 -6.04
CA PHE A 338 13.04 16.47 -5.76
C PHE A 338 12.22 16.92 -4.54
N GLY A 339 12.90 17.26 -3.44
CA GLY A 339 12.29 17.73 -2.20
C GLY A 339 11.48 19.03 -2.36
N ASN A 340 11.85 19.87 -3.33
CA ASN A 340 11.18 21.12 -3.67
C ASN A 340 10.24 21.02 -4.87
N SER A 341 9.95 19.80 -5.35
CA SER A 341 9.05 19.62 -6.48
C SER A 341 7.65 20.17 -6.20
N GLU A 342 6.96 20.61 -7.25
CA GLU A 342 5.62 21.19 -7.14
C GLU A 342 4.60 20.20 -6.52
N ALA A 343 4.82 18.90 -6.71
CA ALA A 343 4.00 17.86 -6.12
C ALA A 343 3.99 17.90 -4.58
N PHE A 344 5.09 18.32 -3.95
CA PHE A 344 5.20 18.40 -2.49
C PHE A 344 4.95 19.80 -1.93
N ARG A 345 4.62 20.79 -2.78
CA ARG A 345 4.37 22.16 -2.34
C ARG A 345 3.17 22.20 -1.39
N GLY A 346 3.38 22.74 -0.18
CA GLY A 346 2.36 22.82 0.85
C GLY A 346 2.13 21.52 1.64
N LEU A 347 2.91 20.46 1.39
CA LEU A 347 2.93 19.26 2.21
C LEU A 347 4.02 19.37 3.27
N GLU A 348 3.63 19.32 4.54
CA GLU A 348 4.54 19.27 5.70
C GLU A 348 5.10 17.84 5.86
N ILE A 349 5.92 17.40 4.89
CA ILE A 349 6.55 16.08 4.89
C ILE A 349 8.08 16.21 4.92
N SER A 350 8.72 15.34 5.68
CA SER A 350 10.18 15.25 5.75
C SER A 350 10.76 14.83 4.40
N ASP A 351 12.03 15.12 4.15
CA ASP A 351 12.71 14.62 2.93
C ASP A 351 12.77 13.09 2.91
N MET A 352 12.83 12.46 4.07
CA MET A 352 12.80 11.00 4.17
C MET A 352 11.43 10.43 3.76
N ALA A 353 10.32 11.04 4.17
CA ALA A 353 9.01 10.64 3.71
C ALA A 353 8.87 10.80 2.19
N LYS A 354 9.50 11.82 1.59
CA LYS A 354 9.55 11.98 0.12
C LYS A 354 10.38 10.88 -0.55
N GLU A 355 11.52 10.51 0.02
CA GLU A 355 12.34 9.39 -0.50
C GLU A 355 11.60 8.04 -0.36
N ALA A 356 10.95 7.79 0.78
CA ALA A 356 10.13 6.59 1.00
C ALA A 356 8.94 6.54 0.03
N PHE A 357 8.33 7.68 -0.27
CA PHE A 357 7.30 7.80 -1.30
C PHE A 357 7.83 7.38 -2.68
N ALA A 358 9.01 7.86 -3.08
CA ALA A 358 9.61 7.52 -4.36
C ALA A 358 9.95 6.03 -4.46
N ALA A 359 10.49 5.45 -3.38
CA ALA A 359 10.74 4.01 -3.28
C ALA A 359 9.43 3.21 -3.36
N ALA A 360 8.38 3.64 -2.66
CA ALA A 360 7.10 2.95 -2.65
C ALA A 360 6.43 2.88 -4.02
N LEU A 361 6.50 3.95 -4.84
CA LEU A 361 5.96 3.93 -6.20
C LEU A 361 6.65 2.86 -7.07
N ASP A 362 7.99 2.78 -6.99
CA ASP A 362 8.77 1.77 -7.71
C ASP A 362 8.46 0.34 -7.23
N ASP A 363 8.36 0.15 -5.91
CA ASP A 363 8.05 -1.15 -5.32
C ASP A 363 6.65 -1.63 -5.67
N ILE A 364 5.65 -0.74 -5.71
CA ILE A 364 4.27 -1.08 -6.15
C ILE A 364 4.32 -1.71 -7.55
N LEU A 365 5.13 -1.16 -8.47
CA LEU A 365 5.24 -1.71 -9.82
C LEU A 365 6.06 -3.01 -9.89
N LYS A 366 6.97 -3.25 -8.94
CA LYS A 366 7.85 -4.42 -8.91
C LYS A 366 7.24 -5.62 -8.22
N GLU A 367 6.43 -5.39 -7.19
CA GLU A 367 5.95 -6.41 -6.27
C GLU A 367 4.45 -6.65 -6.38
N HIS A 368 3.65 -5.61 -6.61
CA HIS A 368 2.20 -5.72 -6.58
C HIS A 368 1.63 -5.99 -7.98
N THR A 369 0.67 -6.91 -8.06
CA THR A 369 -0.08 -7.18 -9.30
C THR A 369 -1.23 -6.20 -9.43
N LEU A 370 -1.73 -5.97 -10.65
CA LEU A 370 -2.88 -5.07 -10.86
C LEU A 370 -4.11 -5.54 -10.06
N ALA A 371 -4.38 -6.85 -10.06
CA ALA A 371 -5.45 -7.45 -9.26
C ALA A 371 -5.29 -7.17 -7.76
N TYR A 372 -4.05 -7.22 -7.25
CA TYR A 372 -3.76 -6.88 -5.86
C TYR A 372 -3.96 -5.39 -5.59
N ILE A 373 -3.42 -4.50 -6.43
CA ILE A 373 -3.44 -3.05 -6.22
C ILE A 373 -4.86 -2.51 -6.05
N GLY A 374 -5.76 -2.80 -7.00
CA GLY A 374 -7.05 -2.13 -7.07
C GLY A 374 -8.25 -2.97 -7.49
N TYR A 375 -8.07 -4.26 -7.80
CA TYR A 375 -9.14 -5.11 -8.35
C TYR A 375 -9.30 -6.44 -7.60
N PRO A 376 -9.78 -6.40 -6.35
CA PRO A 376 -9.94 -7.58 -5.52
C PRO A 376 -10.89 -8.64 -6.12
N GLU A 377 -11.77 -8.25 -7.04
CA GLU A 377 -12.66 -9.13 -7.80
C GLU A 377 -11.89 -10.06 -8.74
N ARG A 378 -10.76 -9.58 -9.25
CA ARG A 378 -9.84 -10.30 -10.14
C ARG A 378 -8.86 -11.19 -9.39
N ALA A 379 -8.89 -11.22 -8.06
CA ALA A 379 -8.00 -12.06 -7.27
C ALA A 379 -8.07 -13.55 -7.67
N THR A 380 -6.93 -14.25 -7.58
CA THR A 380 -6.86 -15.70 -7.82
C THR A 380 -7.74 -16.47 -6.83
N MET A 381 -8.06 -17.73 -7.12
CA MET A 381 -8.82 -18.58 -6.19
C MET A 381 -8.15 -18.68 -4.81
N LYS A 382 -6.82 -18.83 -4.77
CA LYS A 382 -6.05 -18.77 -3.51
C LYS A 382 -6.30 -17.45 -2.78
N GLY A 383 -6.20 -16.31 -3.47
CA GLY A 383 -6.47 -15.00 -2.89
C GLY A 383 -7.91 -14.84 -2.39
N LYS A 384 -8.90 -15.34 -3.14
CA LYS A 384 -10.31 -15.35 -2.72
C LYS A 384 -10.52 -16.18 -1.45
N VAL A 385 -9.94 -17.39 -1.38
CA VAL A 385 -9.98 -18.23 -0.18
C VAL A 385 -9.31 -17.54 1.00
N THR A 386 -8.13 -16.95 0.79
CA THR A 386 -7.42 -16.18 1.82
C THR A 386 -8.27 -15.02 2.36
N ARG A 387 -8.97 -14.28 1.50
CA ARG A 387 -9.92 -13.22 1.92
C ARG A 387 -11.08 -13.76 2.76
N VAL A 388 -11.63 -14.92 2.39
CA VAL A 388 -12.70 -15.57 3.17
C VAL A 388 -12.18 -16.01 4.54
N VAL A 389 -11.02 -16.69 4.58
CA VAL A 389 -10.41 -17.18 5.82
C VAL A 389 -10.08 -16.02 6.76
N PHE A 390 -9.37 -14.99 6.29
CA PHE A 390 -9.06 -13.83 7.14
C PHE A 390 -10.31 -13.02 7.49
N GLY A 391 -11.25 -12.83 6.55
CA GLY A 391 -12.50 -12.13 6.81
C GLY A 391 -13.35 -12.79 7.91
N LEU A 392 -13.34 -14.12 7.98
CA LEU A 392 -14.08 -14.88 8.98
C LEU A 392 -13.33 -15.03 10.31
N LEU A 393 -12.01 -15.23 10.29
CA LEU A 393 -11.24 -15.58 11.51
C LEU A 393 -10.66 -14.37 12.23
N VAL A 394 -10.25 -13.31 11.50
CA VAL A 394 -9.50 -12.20 12.11
C VAL A 394 -10.29 -11.51 13.20
N LEU A 395 -11.56 -11.18 12.93
CA LEU A 395 -12.39 -10.47 13.90
C LEU A 395 -12.67 -11.32 15.16
N PRO A 396 -13.13 -12.58 15.08
CA PRO A 396 -13.31 -13.44 16.25
C PRO A 396 -12.02 -13.68 17.04
N THR A 397 -10.91 -14.02 16.37
CA THR A 397 -9.62 -14.25 17.04
C THR A 397 -9.19 -13.02 17.81
N ARG A 398 -9.38 -11.83 17.23
CA ARG A 398 -9.01 -10.59 17.90
C ARG A 398 -9.95 -10.20 19.02
N LEU A 399 -11.25 -10.42 18.89
CA LEU A 399 -12.19 -10.26 20.00
C LEU A 399 -11.79 -11.14 21.19
N MET A 400 -11.37 -12.39 20.94
CA MET A 400 -10.85 -13.27 21.99
C MET A 400 -9.56 -12.71 22.59
N VAL A 401 -8.58 -12.29 21.79
CA VAL A 401 -7.31 -11.74 22.29
C VAL A 401 -7.54 -10.47 23.12
N THR A 402 -8.36 -9.55 22.63
CA THR A 402 -8.74 -8.32 23.35
C THR A 402 -9.49 -8.65 24.65
N GLY A 403 -10.41 -9.62 24.62
CA GLY A 403 -11.11 -10.12 25.80
C GLY A 403 -10.16 -10.72 26.84
N ILE A 404 -9.23 -11.58 26.43
CA ILE A 404 -8.20 -12.17 27.29
C ILE A 404 -7.31 -11.07 27.90
N LYS A 405 -6.94 -10.05 27.12
CA LYS A 405 -6.14 -8.90 27.59
C LYS A 405 -6.89 -8.12 28.67
N HIS A 406 -8.16 -7.81 28.44
CA HIS A 406 -9.00 -7.13 29.43
C HIS A 406 -9.17 -7.95 30.71
N PHE A 407 -9.41 -9.26 30.58
CA PHE A 407 -9.51 -10.15 31.73
C PHE A 407 -8.21 -10.19 32.56
N ARG A 408 -7.05 -10.31 31.89
CA ARG A 408 -5.74 -10.27 32.56
C ARG A 408 -5.49 -8.93 33.27
N GLN A 409 -5.86 -7.82 32.65
CA GLN A 409 -5.73 -6.49 33.26
C GLN A 409 -6.66 -6.32 34.47
N ALA A 410 -7.91 -6.79 34.38
CA ALA A 410 -8.85 -6.78 35.49
C ALA A 410 -8.36 -7.65 36.66
N ALA A 411 -7.86 -8.86 36.37
CA ALA A 411 -7.28 -9.75 37.37
C ALA A 411 -6.04 -9.16 38.04
N ALA A 412 -5.16 -8.49 37.26
CA ALA A 412 -3.98 -7.81 37.80
C ALA A 412 -4.36 -6.64 38.73
N ARG A 413 -5.36 -5.84 38.36
CA ARG A 413 -5.91 -4.77 39.22
C ARG A 413 -6.50 -5.33 40.51
N LEU A 414 -7.32 -6.39 40.41
CA LEU A 414 -7.90 -7.06 41.56
C LEU A 414 -6.82 -7.61 42.51
N ARG A 415 -5.79 -8.26 41.97
CA ARG A 415 -4.65 -8.78 42.74
C ARG A 415 -3.89 -7.66 43.45
N HIS A 416 -3.67 -6.54 42.76
CA HIS A 416 -3.02 -5.37 43.34
C HIS A 416 -3.87 -4.73 44.45
N ASP A 417 -5.19 -4.62 44.28
CA ASP A 417 -6.09 -4.09 45.31
C ASP A 417 -6.19 -5.01 46.54
N ILE A 418 -6.23 -6.34 46.33
CA ILE A 418 -6.16 -7.33 47.41
C ILE A 418 -4.82 -7.21 48.16
N SER A 419 -3.70 -7.09 47.44
CA SER A 419 -2.38 -6.93 48.08
C SER A 419 -2.28 -5.63 48.90
N ARG A 420 -2.83 -4.52 48.41
CA ARG A 420 -2.89 -3.26 49.16
C ARG A 420 -3.76 -3.36 50.41
N ARG A 421 -4.88 -4.08 50.35
CA ARG A 421 -5.75 -4.32 51.50
C ARG A 421 -5.08 -5.21 52.55
N LEU A 422 -4.39 -6.27 52.14
CA LEU A 422 -3.65 -7.16 53.04
C LEU A 422 -2.47 -6.46 53.73
N VAL A 423 -1.75 -5.58 53.02
CA VAL A 423 -0.69 -4.76 53.64
C VAL A 423 -1.28 -3.77 54.65
N LYS A 424 -2.42 -3.14 54.36
CA LYS A 424 -3.11 -2.26 55.32
C LYS A 424 -3.56 -2.98 56.59
N THR A 425 -4.04 -4.21 56.51
CA THR A 425 -4.45 -5.00 57.70
C THR A 425 -3.26 -5.52 58.52
N SER A 426 -2.09 -5.72 57.90
CA SER A 426 -0.87 -6.13 58.63
C SER A 426 -0.24 -5.01 59.47
N VAL A 427 -0.42 -3.75 59.09
CA VAL A 427 0.12 -2.56 59.80
C VAL A 427 -0.75 -2.14 61.00
N THR A 428 -1.97 -2.67 61.11
CA THR A 428 -2.91 -2.40 62.22
C THR A 428 -3.01 -3.56 63.23
N SER A 429 -1.98 -4.39 63.35
CA SER A 429 -1.90 -5.37 64.44
C SER A 429 -1.38 -4.65 65.70
N PRO A 430 -2.14 -4.59 66.81
CA PRO A 430 -1.66 -4.00 68.06
C PRO A 430 -0.51 -4.87 68.62
N GLN A 431 0.56 -4.22 69.10
CA GLN A 431 1.61 -4.90 69.83
C GLN A 431 1.00 -5.60 71.06
N PRO A 432 1.33 -6.88 71.32
CA PRO A 432 0.89 -7.55 72.54
C PRO A 432 1.62 -6.91 73.73
N GLU A 433 0.85 -6.46 74.71
CA GLU A 433 1.33 -5.98 76.02
C GLU A 433 1.99 -7.10 76.84
#